data_AF-A0A9J7ZQ92-F1
#
_entry.id   AF-A0A9J7ZQ92-F1
#
_cell.length_a   1.000
_cell.length_b   1.000
_cell.length_c   1.000
_cell.angle_alpha   90.00
_cell.angle_beta   90.00
_cell.angle_gamma   90.00
#
_symmetry.space_group_name_H-M   'P 1'
#
loop_
_entity.id
_entity.type
_entity.pdbx_description
1 polymer ?
#
loop_
_entity_poly.entity_id
_entity_poly.type
_entity_poly.pdbx_seq_one_letter_code
_entity_poly.pdbx_strand_id
1 'polypeptide(L)'
;MEIRWFKETDCVCLYKNRQMFKGRGYKGRVNLFTEELDRGNVSLQLQDFRQSDVGDYLCQVINTERTEQITIRVGYTQNME
;
A
#
# COMPACT_ATOMS: atom_id res chain seq x y z
N MET A 1 -9.49 -9.18 9.28
CA MET A 1 -8.37 -8.79 8.41
C MET A 1 -8.05 -7.32 8.58
N GLU A 2 -6.77 -7.02 8.70
CA GLU A 2 -6.18 -5.68 8.72
C GLU A 2 -5.08 -5.62 7.66
N ILE A 3 -5.02 -4.54 6.88
CA ILE A 3 -4.01 -4.35 5.84
C ILE A 3 -3.28 -3.04 6.13
N ARG A 4 -1.95 -3.08 6.14
CA ARG A 4 -1.10 -1.91 6.31
C ARG A 4 -0.16 -1.79 5.13
N TRP A 5 -0.09 -0.60 4.55
CA TRP A 5 0.96 -0.23 3.62
C TRP A 5 1.83 0.84 4.26
N PHE A 6 3.14 0.63 4.19
CA PHE A 6 4.17 1.58 4.59
C PHE A 6 5.10 1.84 3.40
N LYS A 7 5.63 3.06 3.31
CA LYS A 7 6.82 3.36 2.51
C LYS A 7 7.91 3.68 3.51
N GLU A 8 8.93 2.83 3.62
CA GLU A 8 9.95 2.95 4.66
C GLU A 8 9.29 3.09 6.06
N THR A 9 9.39 4.27 6.69
CA THR A 9 8.75 4.57 7.99
C THR A 9 7.39 5.29 7.86
N ASP A 10 7.01 5.74 6.68
CA ASP A 10 5.78 6.49 6.44
C ASP A 10 4.58 5.56 6.28
N CYS A 11 3.52 5.80 7.06
CA CYS A 11 2.24 5.13 6.85
C CYS A 11 1.61 5.63 5.54
N VAL A 12 1.32 4.71 4.64
CA VAL A 12 0.66 4.97 3.36
C VAL A 12 -0.85 4.83 3.54
N CYS A 13 -1.30 3.68 4.02
CA CYS A 13 -2.68 3.48 4.45
C CYS A 13 -2.84 2.32 5.43
N LEU A 14 -3.92 2.37 6.20
CA LEU A 14 -4.44 1.29 7.04
C LEU A 14 -5.87 0.97 6.59
N TYR A 15 -6.16 -0.30 6.34
CA TYR A 15 -7.52 -0.82 6.19
C TYR A 15 -7.85 -1.72 7.37
N LYS A 16 -8.88 -1.37 8.13
CA LYS A 16 -9.33 -2.12 9.31
C LYS A 16 -10.82 -1.89 9.53
N ASN A 17 -11.54 -2.93 9.96
CA ASN A 17 -12.99 -2.83 10.25
C ASN A 17 -13.79 -2.21 9.10
N ARG A 18 -13.44 -2.57 7.85
CA ARG A 18 -14.05 -2.04 6.62
C ARG A 18 -13.87 -0.53 6.41
N GLN A 19 -12.92 0.09 7.10
CA GLN A 19 -12.57 1.50 6.97
C GLN A 19 -11.12 1.66 6.51
N MET A 20 -10.89 2.65 5.64
CA MET A 20 -9.55 2.99 5.14
C MET A 20 -9.10 4.33 5.72
N PHE A 21 -7.93 4.36 6.33
CA PHE A 21 -7.25 5.54 6.85
C PHE A 21 -6.00 5.81 6.01
N LYS A 22 -5.88 7.02 5.46
CA LYS A 22 -4.77 7.41 4.58
C LYS A 22 -3.72 8.21 5.36
N GLY A 23 -2.45 7.90 5.12
CA GLY A 23 -1.33 8.68 5.64
C GLY A 23 -1.35 10.12 5.16
N ARG A 24 -0.72 11.03 5.92
CA ARG A 24 -0.76 12.47 5.66
C ARG A 24 -0.34 12.83 4.22
N GLY A 25 0.75 12.27 3.72
CA GLY A 25 1.27 12.50 2.36
C GLY A 25 0.53 11.76 1.24
N TYR A 26 -0.43 10.91 1.59
CA TYR A 26 -1.11 10.00 0.68
C TYR A 26 -2.62 10.26 0.58
N LYS A 27 -3.16 11.22 1.35
CA LYS A 27 -4.56 11.63 1.26
C LYS A 27 -4.92 12.03 -0.18
N GLY A 28 -6.01 11.47 -0.69
CA GLY A 28 -6.48 11.70 -2.06
C GLY A 28 -5.70 10.98 -3.16
N ARG A 29 -4.54 10.38 -2.85
CA ARG A 29 -3.68 9.73 -3.84
C ARG A 29 -3.68 8.20 -3.77
N VAL A 30 -4.05 7.61 -2.63
CA VAL A 30 -4.02 6.15 -2.47
C VAL A 30 -5.40 5.54 -2.31
N ASN A 31 -5.62 4.36 -2.91
CA ASN A 31 -6.81 3.52 -2.72
C ASN A 31 -6.41 2.04 -2.69
N LEU A 32 -7.23 1.23 -2.03
CA LEU A 32 -7.24 -0.22 -2.19
C LEU A 32 -8.44 -0.62 -3.07
N PHE A 33 -8.35 -1.77 -3.72
CA PHE A 33 -9.45 -2.37 -4.46
C PHE A 33 -10.38 -3.11 -3.47
N THR A 34 -11.22 -2.36 -2.76
CA THR A 34 -12.03 -2.87 -1.63
C THR A 34 -12.90 -4.06 -1.99
N GLU A 35 -13.47 -4.05 -3.20
CA GLU A 35 -14.30 -5.09 -3.79
C GLU A 35 -13.54 -6.39 -4.12
N GLU A 36 -12.20 -6.33 -4.22
CA GLU A 36 -11.33 -7.47 -4.54
C GLU A 36 -10.60 -8.03 -3.30
N LEU A 37 -10.80 -7.44 -2.13
CA LEU A 37 -10.13 -7.86 -0.89
C LEU A 37 -10.48 -9.29 -0.50
N ASP A 38 -11.75 -9.70 -0.65
CA ASP A 38 -12.21 -11.06 -0.35
C ASP A 38 -11.65 -12.10 -1.34
N ARG A 39 -11.12 -11.66 -2.49
CA ARG A 39 -10.40 -12.47 -3.48
C ARG A 39 -8.88 -12.47 -3.25
N GLY A 40 -8.42 -11.81 -2.19
CA GLY A 40 -7.00 -11.72 -1.82
C GLY A 40 -6.22 -10.61 -2.50
N ASN A 41 -6.87 -9.72 -3.27
CA ASN A 41 -6.18 -8.61 -3.92
C ASN A 41 -6.00 -7.44 -2.95
N VAL A 42 -4.83 -7.39 -2.31
CA VAL A 42 -4.46 -6.30 -1.38
C VAL A 42 -3.64 -5.19 -2.05
N SER A 43 -3.70 -5.09 -3.38
CA SER A 43 -2.91 -4.13 -4.15
C SER A 43 -3.24 -2.69 -3.79
N LEU A 44 -2.21 -1.86 -3.73
CA LEU A 44 -2.31 -0.42 -3.53
C LEU A 44 -2.29 0.29 -4.88
N GLN A 45 -3.30 1.10 -5.15
CA GLN A 45 -3.25 2.09 -6.23
C GLN A 45 -2.73 3.41 -5.67
N LEU A 46 -1.62 3.92 -6.22
CA LEU A 46 -1.08 5.25 -5.94
C LEU A 46 -1.21 6.12 -7.21
N GLN A 47 -1.93 7.23 -7.08
CA GLN A 47 -2.18 8.23 -8.12
C GLN A 47 -1.30 9.47 -7.90
N ASP A 48 -1.09 10.27 -8.96
CA ASP A 48 -0.23 11.45 -8.93
C ASP A 48 1.16 11.11 -8.33
N PHE A 49 1.85 10.17 -8.99
CA PHE A 49 3.14 9.64 -8.56
C PHE A 49 4.26 10.68 -8.71
N ARG A 50 5.06 10.84 -7.67
CA ARG A 50 6.11 11.87 -7.55
C ARG A 50 7.46 11.22 -7.30
N GLN A 51 8.54 11.97 -7.50
CA GLN A 51 9.89 11.48 -7.21
C GLN A 51 10.05 11.05 -5.74
N SER A 52 9.37 11.72 -4.80
CA SER A 52 9.34 11.35 -3.38
C SER A 52 8.65 10.01 -3.10
N ASP A 53 7.84 9.51 -4.03
CA ASP A 53 7.12 8.25 -3.88
C ASP A 53 7.98 7.05 -4.29
N VAL A 54 9.15 7.26 -4.91
CA VAL A 54 10.15 6.20 -5.14
C VAL A 54 10.66 5.67 -3.80
N GLY A 55 10.73 4.35 -3.67
CA GLY A 55 11.23 3.70 -2.45
C GLY A 55 10.66 2.31 -2.25
N ASP A 56 10.92 1.76 -1.07
CA ASP A 56 10.50 0.42 -0.68
C ASP A 56 9.17 0.48 0.08
N TYR A 57 8.18 -0.23 -0.44
CA TYR A 57 6.85 -0.32 0.14
C TYR A 57 6.64 -1.67 0.81
N LEU A 58 6.27 -1.66 2.08
CA LEU A 58 5.92 -2.85 2.86
C LEU A 58 4.40 -2.97 2.92
N CYS A 59 3.87 -4.08 2.43
CA CYS A 59 2.51 -4.52 2.71
C CYS A 59 2.53 -5.52 3.85
N GLN A 60 1.65 -5.35 4.83
CA GLN A 60 1.38 -6.31 5.89
C GLN A 60 -0.12 -6.64 5.91
N VAL A 61 -0.45 -7.92 5.85
CA VAL A 61 -1.81 -8.44 5.99
C VAL A 61 -1.88 -9.24 7.28
N ILE A 62 -2.71 -8.77 8.21
CA ILE A 62 -2.84 -9.33 9.55
C ILE A 62 -4.24 -9.92 9.69
N ASN A 63 -4.30 -11.20 10.07
CA ASN A 63 -5.51 -11.85 10.54
C ASN A 63 -5.32 -12.34 11.98
N THR A 64 -6.32 -12.99 12.57
CA THR A 64 -6.29 -13.46 13.97
C THR A 64 -5.09 -14.35 14.29
N GLU A 65 -4.64 -15.17 13.34
CA GLU A 65 -3.63 -16.21 13.58
C GLU A 65 -2.30 -15.97 12.84
N ARG A 66 -2.31 -15.12 11.81
CA ARG A 66 -1.16 -14.97 10.90
C ARG A 66 -0.97 -13.53 10.47
N THR A 67 0.31 -13.17 10.32
CA THR A 67 0.74 -11.98 9.59
C THR A 67 1.52 -12.43 8.37
N GLU A 68 1.16 -11.90 7.22
CA GLU A 68 1.90 -12.06 5.96
C GLU A 68 2.44 -10.69 5.55
N GLN A 69 3.62 -10.65 4.96
CA GLN A 69 4.21 -9.39 4.52
C GLN A 69 5.05 -9.55 3.26
N ILE A 70 5.11 -8.48 2.48
CA ILE A 70 5.95 -8.39 1.29
C ILE A 70 6.47 -6.96 1.14
N THR A 71 7.74 -6.84 0.74
CA THR A 71 8.35 -5.56 0.39
C THR A 71 8.50 -5.48 -1.13
N ILE A 72 8.07 -4.36 -1.70
CA ILE A 72 8.12 -4.08 -3.14
C ILE A 72 8.87 -2.77 -3.34
N ARG A 73 9.91 -2.81 -4.18
CA ARG A 73 10.62 -1.60 -4.59
C ARG A 73 9.90 -0.93 -5.75
N VAL A 74 9.49 0.32 -5.56
CA VAL A 74 8.82 1.13 -6.58
C VAL A 74 9.78 2.22 -7.06
N GLY A 75 9.92 2.35 -8.37
CA GLY A 75 10.76 3.36 -9.01
C GLY A 75 10.31 3.61 -10.44
N TYR A 76 11.02 4.50 -11.13
CA TYR A 76 10.83 4.70 -12.57
C TYR A 76 11.44 3.52 -13.34
N THR A 77 10.77 3.05 -14.38
CA THR A 77 11.42 2.22 -15.40
C THR A 77 12.46 3.07 -16.11
N GLN A 78 13.74 2.77 -15.94
CA GLN A 78 14.76 3.27 -16.86
C GLN A 78 14.49 2.61 -18.21
N ASN A 79 14.03 3.40 -19.18
CA ASN A 79 14.21 3.04 -20.58
C ASN A 79 15.72 3.11 -20.81
N MET A 80 16.40 1.96 -20.83
CA MET A 80 17.75 1.89 -21.37
C MET A 80 17.59 2.12 -22.88
N GLU A 81 18.04 3.28 -23.36
CA GLU A 81 18.33 3.48 -24.78
C GLU A 81 19.42 2.51 -25.23
#